data_AF-A0A7X9IBL3-F1
#
_entry.id   AF-A0A7X9IBL3-F1
#
_cell.length_a   1.000
_cell.length_b   1.000
_cell.length_c   1.000
_cell.angle_alpha   90.00
_cell.angle_beta   90.00
_cell.angle_gamma   90.00
#
_symmetry.space_group_name_H-M   'P 1'
#
loop_
_entity.id
_entity.type
_entity.pdbx_description
1 polymer ?
#
loop_
_entity_poly.entity_id
_entity_poly.type
_entity_poly.pdbx_seq_one_letter_code
_entity_poly.pdbx_strand_id
1 'polypeptide(L)'
;DIRNSKVVDIINEMKDFGATVEVIDPGADAQEVKHEYGLELAKEPAGQYDAVIAAVSHKEYTSLDENYFASLLVPGGVLVDIKGIYRKKVKNLNYWSL
;
A
#
# COMPACT_ATOMS: atom_id res chain seq x y z
N ASP A 1 7.83 6.46 -2.58
CA ASP A 1 8.13 7.83 -2.94
C ASP A 1 6.93 8.39 -3.68
N ILE A 2 5.98 8.84 -2.89
CA ILE A 2 4.73 9.44 -3.34
C ILE A 2 4.99 10.71 -4.17
N ARG A 3 6.11 11.41 -3.99
CA ARG A 3 6.40 12.74 -4.54
C ARG A 3 6.67 12.78 -6.05
N ASN A 4 6.91 11.64 -6.69
CA ASN A 4 7.21 11.57 -8.14
C ASN A 4 6.50 10.39 -8.81
N SER A 5 5.46 9.86 -8.18
CA SER A 5 4.95 8.53 -8.55
C SER A 5 3.50 8.56 -8.98
N LYS A 6 3.20 7.67 -9.93
CA LYS A 6 1.84 7.24 -10.29
C LYS A 6 1.06 6.61 -9.14
N VAL A 7 1.62 6.58 -7.92
CA VAL A 7 0.91 6.09 -6.73
C VAL A 7 -0.21 7.06 -6.36
N VAL A 8 -0.02 8.36 -6.57
CA VAL A 8 -1.09 9.35 -6.38
C VAL A 8 -2.26 9.07 -7.32
N ASP A 9 -1.98 8.71 -8.57
CA ASP A 9 -3.03 8.32 -9.54
C ASP A 9 -3.80 7.09 -9.05
N ILE A 10 -3.10 6.05 -8.55
CA ILE A 10 -3.74 4.87 -7.95
C ILE A 10 -4.63 5.26 -6.77
N ILE A 11 -4.15 6.12 -5.87
CA ILE A 11 -4.93 6.58 -4.70
C ILE A 11 -6.18 7.32 -5.14
N ASN A 12 -6.05 8.22 -6.12
CA ASN A 12 -7.18 8.99 -6.64
C ASN A 12 -8.20 8.11 -7.35
N GLU A 13 -7.75 7.20 -8.23
CA GLU A 13 -8.64 6.25 -8.89
C GLU A 13 -9.40 5.40 -7.87
N MET A 14 -8.73 4.86 -6.85
CA MET A 14 -9.38 4.07 -5.80
C MET A 14 -10.44 4.89 -5.07
N LYS A 15 -10.15 6.15 -4.73
CA LYS A 15 -11.13 7.06 -4.12
C LYS A 15 -12.30 7.37 -5.06
N ASP A 16 -12.04 7.58 -6.34
CA ASP A 16 -13.05 7.84 -7.37
C ASP A 16 -13.99 6.63 -7.58
N PHE A 17 -13.47 5.40 -7.43
CA PHE A 17 -14.27 4.18 -7.39
C PHE A 17 -15.00 3.97 -6.04
N GLY A 18 -14.87 4.88 -5.09
CA GLY A 18 -15.57 4.87 -3.80
C GLY A 18 -14.84 4.09 -2.70
N ALA A 19 -13.58 3.70 -2.91
CA ALA A 19 -12.80 3.04 -1.87
C ALA A 19 -12.35 4.04 -0.79
N THR A 20 -12.33 3.58 0.46
CA THR A 20 -11.66 4.29 1.56
C THR A 20 -10.18 3.91 1.53
N VAL A 21 -9.31 4.89 1.31
CA VAL A 21 -7.86 4.66 1.13
C VAL A 21 -7.08 5.24 2.29
N GLU A 22 -6.33 4.39 2.98
CA GLU A 22 -5.31 4.79 3.94
C GLU A 22 -3.93 4.66 3.31
N VAL A 23 -3.07 5.67 3.50
CA VAL A 23 -1.76 5.75 2.85
C VAL A 23 -0.67 5.76 3.90
N ILE A 24 0.32 4.88 3.74
CA ILE A 24 1.48 4.78 4.62
C ILE A 24 2.74 4.81 3.75
N ASP A 25 3.61 5.79 3.98
CA ASP A 25 4.93 5.88 3.36
C ASP A 25 5.92 6.48 4.38
N PRO A 26 6.78 5.67 5.05
CA PRO A 26 7.74 6.16 6.01
C PRO A 26 8.85 6.99 5.36
N GLY A 27 9.01 6.89 4.03
CA GLY A 27 9.99 7.66 3.26
C GLY A 27 9.46 9.01 2.76
N ALA A 28 8.20 9.35 3.04
CA ALA A 28 7.58 10.60 2.61
C ALA A 28 7.35 11.56 3.79
N ASP A 29 7.50 12.86 3.54
CA ASP A 29 7.16 13.90 4.51
C ASP A 29 5.65 14.14 4.51
N ALA A 30 5.02 13.97 5.67
CA ALA A 30 3.56 14.09 5.79
C ALA A 30 3.04 15.52 5.55
N GLN A 31 3.83 16.56 5.86
CA GLN A 31 3.44 17.94 5.60
C GLN A 31 3.53 18.26 4.11
N GLU A 32 4.61 17.83 3.45
CA GLU A 32 4.80 17.97 2.01
C GLU A 32 3.69 17.24 1.24
N VAL A 33 3.42 15.97 1.59
CA VAL A 33 2.37 15.17 0.92
C VAL A 33 0.97 15.77 1.09
N LYS A 34 0.66 16.31 2.28
CA LYS A 34 -0.61 17.00 2.51
C LYS A 34 -0.71 18.31 1.75
N HIS A 35 0.38 19.09 1.68
CA HIS A 35 0.41 20.36 0.97
C HIS A 35 0.30 20.18 -0.55
N GLU A 36 1.03 19.21 -1.11
CA GLU A 36 1.09 18.99 -2.57
C GLU A 36 -0.10 18.19 -3.10
N TYR A 37 -0.51 17.13 -2.40
CA TYR A 37 -1.50 16.16 -2.90
C TYR A 37 -2.80 16.13 -2.10
N GLY A 38 -2.90 16.88 -0.99
CA GLY A 38 -4.07 16.84 -0.10
C GLY A 38 -4.25 15.49 0.60
N LEU A 39 -3.20 14.67 0.65
CA LEU A 39 -3.24 13.32 1.22
C LEU A 39 -2.72 13.35 2.67
N GLU A 40 -3.41 12.65 3.56
CA GLU A 40 -2.92 12.41 4.91
C GLU A 40 -2.21 11.07 4.98
N LEU A 41 -1.00 11.06 5.53
CA LEU A 41 -0.23 9.84 5.77
C LEU A 41 -0.51 9.31 7.16
N ALA A 42 -0.92 8.04 7.24
CA ALA A 42 -0.98 7.30 8.48
C ALA A 42 0.43 6.83 8.88
N LYS A 43 0.67 6.74 10.19
CA LYS A 43 1.93 6.20 10.73
C LYS A 43 1.95 4.68 10.72
N GLU A 44 0.82 4.08 11.04
CA GLU A 44 0.64 2.64 11.17
C GLU A 44 -0.76 2.27 10.64
N PRO A 45 -0.95 1.02 10.19
CA PRO A 45 -2.26 0.54 9.76
C PRO A 45 -3.27 0.59 10.91
N ALA A 46 -4.42 1.22 10.70
CA ALA A 46 -5.46 1.35 11.70
C ALA A 46 -6.35 0.10 11.86
N GLY A 47 -6.29 -0.85 10.93
CA GLY A 47 -7.16 -2.02 10.95
C GLY A 47 -6.84 -3.06 9.88
N GLN A 48 -7.89 -3.77 9.44
CA GLN A 48 -7.82 -4.72 8.33
C GLN A 48 -8.42 -4.12 7.06
N TYR A 49 -7.96 -4.59 5.91
CA TYR A 49 -8.30 -4.06 4.59
C TYR A 49 -8.75 -5.18 3.65
N ASP A 50 -9.62 -4.83 2.71
CA ASP A 50 -9.99 -5.69 1.58
C ASP A 50 -8.82 -5.85 0.59
N ALA A 51 -7.98 -4.83 0.47
CA ALA A 51 -6.81 -4.85 -0.38
C ALA A 51 -5.64 -4.08 0.27
N VAL A 52 -4.44 -4.64 0.17
CA VAL A 52 -3.19 -3.97 0.51
C VAL A 52 -2.36 -3.83 -0.76
N ILE A 53 -1.94 -2.60 -1.08
CA ILE A 53 -1.19 -2.29 -2.30
C ILE A 53 0.26 -1.91 -1.95
N ALA A 54 1.19 -2.81 -2.25
CA ALA A 54 2.63 -2.52 -2.22
C ALA A 54 3.02 -1.75 -3.49
N ALA A 55 2.84 -0.42 -3.45
CA ALA A 55 3.02 0.44 -4.61
C ALA A 55 4.50 0.83 -4.90
N VAL A 56 5.36 0.73 -3.89
CA VAL A 56 6.76 1.18 -3.91
C VAL A 56 7.68 0.19 -3.20
N SER A 57 8.95 0.17 -3.57
CA SER A 57 9.95 -0.78 -3.08
C SER A 57 10.91 -0.18 -2.03
N HIS A 58 10.37 0.50 -1.02
CA HIS A 58 11.16 0.99 0.11
C HIS A 58 11.78 -0.19 0.89
N LYS A 59 12.98 0.01 1.45
CA LYS A 59 13.73 -1.06 2.12
C LYS A 59 12.96 -1.60 3.33
N GLU A 60 12.28 -0.71 4.02
CA GLU A 60 11.36 -0.92 5.13
C GLU A 60 10.29 -1.96 4.79
N TYR A 61 9.83 -1.98 3.53
CA TYR A 61 8.84 -2.94 3.07
C TYR A 61 9.45 -4.24 2.59
N THR A 62 10.66 -4.22 2.03
CA THR A 62 11.29 -5.45 1.48
C THR A 62 11.56 -6.53 2.52
N SER A 63 11.63 -6.16 3.81
CA SER A 63 11.78 -7.07 4.95
C SER A 63 10.48 -7.65 5.49
N LEU A 64 9.32 -7.13 5.06
CA LEU A 64 8.02 -7.64 5.47
C LEU A 64 7.74 -9.00 4.82
N ASP A 65 7.04 -9.87 5.54
CA ASP A 65 6.71 -11.22 5.12
C ASP A 65 5.21 -11.39 4.86
N GLU A 66 4.83 -12.57 4.38
CA GLU A 66 3.42 -12.92 4.14
C GLU A 66 2.55 -12.79 5.39
N ASN A 67 3.09 -13.09 6.58
CA ASN A 67 2.33 -13.03 7.83
C ASN A 67 1.93 -11.60 8.20
N TYR A 68 2.81 -10.64 7.95
CA TYR A 68 2.49 -9.23 8.11
C TYR A 68 1.31 -8.82 7.23
N PHE A 69 1.30 -9.21 5.95
CA PHE A 69 0.18 -8.86 5.07
C PHE A 69 -1.10 -9.64 5.43
N ALA A 70 -0.97 -10.87 5.90
CA ALA A 70 -2.10 -11.67 6.37
C ALA A 70 -2.79 -11.04 7.59
N SER A 71 -2.05 -10.38 8.49
CA SER A 71 -2.66 -9.71 9.65
C SER A 71 -3.42 -8.44 9.28
N LEU A 72 -3.04 -7.80 8.18
CA LEU A 72 -3.69 -6.61 7.63
C LEU A 72 -4.86 -6.91 6.71
N LEU A 73 -5.00 -8.14 6.21
CA LEU A 73 -6.08 -8.47 5.28
C LEU A 73 -7.25 -9.12 6.00
N VAL A 74 -8.46 -8.74 5.61
CA VAL A 74 -9.67 -9.50 5.96
C VAL A 74 -9.63 -10.87 5.26
N PRO A 75 -10.40 -11.88 5.72
CA PRO A 75 -10.52 -13.14 5.02
C PRO A 75 -10.95 -12.94 3.55
N GLY A 76 -10.14 -13.40 2.60
CA GLY A 76 -10.38 -13.22 1.17
C GLY A 76 -9.81 -11.93 0.57
N GLY A 77 -9.22 -11.05 1.37
CA GLY A 77 -8.54 -9.84 0.90
C GLY A 77 -7.32 -10.14 0.03
N VAL A 78 -6.86 -9.13 -0.72
CA VAL A 78 -5.81 -9.27 -1.74
C VAL A 78 -4.58 -8.43 -1.45
N LEU A 79 -3.40 -9.02 -1.63
CA LEU A 79 -2.13 -8.31 -1.70
C LEU A 79 -1.79 -8.01 -3.17
N VAL A 80 -1.68 -6.72 -3.49
CA VAL A 80 -1.34 -6.20 -4.84
C VAL A 80 0.09 -5.66 -4.78
N ASP A 81 0.99 -6.28 -5.52
CA ASP A 81 2.42 -5.94 -5.53
C ASP A 81 2.82 -5.35 -6.88
N ILE A 82 2.78 -4.02 -6.97
CA ILE A 82 3.04 -3.26 -8.21
C ILE A 82 4.51 -3.40 -8.64
N LYS A 83 5.43 -3.58 -7.70
CA LYS A 83 6.87 -3.67 -7.96
C LYS A 83 7.40 -5.09 -8.02
N GLY A 84 6.57 -6.09 -7.71
CA GLY A 84 6.94 -7.51 -7.72
C GLY A 84 7.94 -7.90 -6.63
N ILE A 85 8.06 -7.13 -5.53
CA ILE A 85 9.05 -7.36 -4.48
C ILE A 85 8.78 -8.62 -3.63
N TYR A 86 7.55 -9.12 -3.67
CA TYR A 86 7.06 -10.30 -2.95
C TYR A 86 6.81 -11.52 -3.85
N ARG A 87 7.16 -11.46 -5.14
CA ARG A 87 7.03 -12.60 -6.05
C ARG A 87 7.73 -13.83 -5.46
N LYS A 88 7.03 -14.97 -5.47
CA LYS A 88 7.48 -16.27 -4.90
C LYS A 88 7.67 -16.27 -3.36
N LYS A 89 7.40 -15.17 -2.66
CA LYS A 89 7.42 -15.08 -1.19
C LYS A 89 6.03 -15.24 -0.57
N VAL A 90 4.98 -14.98 -1.34
CA VAL A 90 3.57 -15.11 -0.96
C VAL A 90 3.00 -16.38 -1.58
N LYS A 91 2.31 -17.19 -0.79
CA LYS A 91 1.82 -18.54 -1.17
C LYS A 91 0.36 -18.78 -0.77
N ASN A 92 -0.07 -18.21 0.33
CA ASN A 92 -1.34 -18.48 0.99
C ASN A 92 -2.33 -17.31 0.87
N LEU A 93 -1.87 -16.11 0.53
CA LEU A 93 -2.73 -14.96 0.27
C LEU A 93 -3.19 -14.91 -1.19
N ASN A 94 -4.36 -14.30 -1.43
CA ASN A 94 -4.70 -13.83 -2.76
C ASN A 94 -3.66 -12.77 -3.16
N TYR A 95 -2.86 -13.11 -4.16
CA TYR A 95 -1.70 -12.31 -4.55
C TYR A 95 -1.76 -11.99 -6.04
N TRP A 96 -1.56 -10.72 -6.36
CA TRP A 96 -1.40 -10.25 -7.72
C TRP A 96 -0.16 -9.36 -7.81
N SER A 97 0.61 -9.52 -8.88
CA SER A 97 1.68 -8.60 -9.23
C SER A 97 1.60 -8.25 -10.71
N LEU A 98 2.12 -7.08 -11.07
CA LEU A 98 2.52 -6.80 -12.45
C LEU A 98 3.68 -7.73 -12.85
#